data_AF-M6BHU9-F1
#
_entry.id   AF-M6BHU9-F1
#
_cell.length_a   1.000
_cell.length_b   1.000
_cell.length_c   1.000
_cell.angle_alpha   90.00
_cell.angle_beta   90.00
_cell.angle_gamma   90.00
#
_symmetry.space_group_name_H-M   'P 1'
#
loop_
_entity.id
_entity.type
_entity.pdbx_description
1 polymer ?
#
loop_
_entity_poly.entity_id
_entity_poly.type
_entity_poly.pdbx_seq_one_letter_code
_entity_poly.pdbx_strand_id
1 'polypeptide(L)'
;MVTKIFKERYRWVFKKEKNLILDEFVEVTGYNRSYARTVLRGTEKKKSPSKQIRKKNSVYDEKVRKALEFIWEVLDRICSRRMKAAIPEVLKQIERLQNYPLNKYLKTKLLSISSATIDRLLKRIRFKFRGRGTSTTRQPRFLIDKIPIKTFGEWKDTSPGFTQVDFIAHNGGNL
;
A
#
# COMPACT_ATOMS: atom_id res chain seq x y z
N MET A 1 6.76 -35.83 -10.86
CA MET A 1 7.55 -37.01 -11.32
C MET A 1 7.17 -37.41 -12.75
N VAL A 2 5.87 -37.56 -13.05
CA VAL A 2 5.34 -37.93 -14.38
C VAL A 2 5.78 -36.99 -15.52
N THR A 3 5.65 -35.67 -15.34
CA THR A 3 5.94 -34.68 -16.41
C THR A 3 7.38 -34.72 -16.93
N LYS A 4 8.37 -35.08 -16.10
CA LYS A 4 9.79 -35.16 -16.49
C LYS A 4 10.06 -36.36 -17.40
N ILE A 5 9.49 -37.52 -17.05
CA ILE A 5 9.60 -38.77 -17.83
C ILE A 5 8.98 -38.58 -19.22
N PHE A 6 7.78 -38.00 -19.29
CA PHE A 6 7.11 -37.72 -20.56
C PHE A 6 7.84 -36.65 -21.37
N LYS A 7 8.42 -35.62 -20.74
CA LYS A 7 9.26 -34.62 -21.42
C LYS A 7 10.48 -35.26 -22.09
N GLU A 8 11.15 -36.18 -21.41
CA GLU A 8 12.31 -36.90 -21.96
C GLU A 8 11.90 -37.83 -23.11
N ARG A 9 10.86 -38.66 -22.94
CA ARG A 9 10.32 -39.51 -24.03
C ARG A 9 9.91 -38.68 -25.25
N TYR A 10 9.13 -37.61 -25.04
CA TYR A 10 8.63 -36.75 -26.12
C TYR A 10 9.73 -36.02 -26.90
N ARG A 11 10.91 -35.79 -26.28
CA ARG A 11 12.05 -35.11 -26.91
C ARG A 11 12.72 -35.97 -27.99
N TRP A 12 12.81 -37.28 -27.79
CA TRP A 12 13.64 -38.19 -28.57
C TRP A 12 12.89 -39.04 -29.62
N VAL A 13 11.56 -38.93 -29.70
CA VAL A 13 10.73 -39.72 -30.63
C VAL A 13 10.42 -39.03 -31.96
N PHE A 14 9.99 -39.79 -32.97
CA PHE A 14 9.58 -39.27 -34.27
C PHE A 14 8.15 -38.67 -34.26
N LYS A 15 7.79 -37.93 -35.30
CA LYS A 15 6.52 -37.17 -35.37
C LYS A 15 5.26 -38.03 -35.14
N LYS A 16 5.26 -39.28 -35.62
CA LYS A 16 4.13 -40.22 -35.45
C LYS A 16 3.97 -40.65 -33.98
N GLU A 17 5.09 -40.95 -33.31
CA GLU A 17 5.14 -41.39 -31.91
C GLU A 17 4.86 -40.26 -30.91
N LYS A 18 5.16 -39.00 -31.28
CA LYS A 18 4.83 -37.82 -30.45
C LYS A 18 3.34 -37.66 -30.19
N ASN A 19 2.48 -38.05 -31.13
CA ASN A 19 1.04 -37.98 -30.92
C ASN A 19 0.59 -38.98 -29.84
N LEU A 20 1.08 -40.22 -29.91
CA LEU A 20 0.76 -41.26 -28.92
C LEU A 20 1.21 -40.85 -27.50
N ILE A 21 2.43 -40.34 -27.37
CA ILE A 21 2.94 -39.84 -26.08
C ILE A 21 2.13 -38.63 -25.58
N LEU A 22 1.63 -37.80 -26.50
CA LEU A 22 0.79 -36.66 -26.15
C LEU A 22 -0.60 -37.09 -25.69
N ASP A 23 -1.19 -38.11 -26.31
CA ASP A 23 -2.48 -38.71 -25.90
C ASP A 23 -2.36 -39.35 -24.50
N GLU A 24 -1.35 -40.18 -24.28
CA GLU A 24 -1.03 -40.80 -22.98
C GLU A 24 -0.82 -39.72 -21.89
N PHE A 25 -0.12 -38.63 -22.22
CA PHE A 25 0.11 -37.55 -21.27
C PHE A 25 -1.15 -36.75 -20.93
N VAL A 26 -2.05 -36.54 -21.90
CA VAL A 26 -3.34 -35.88 -21.68
C VAL A 26 -4.23 -36.72 -20.79
N GLU A 27 -4.28 -38.03 -21.01
CA GLU A 27 -5.06 -38.97 -20.20
C GLU A 27 -4.58 -39.01 -18.73
N VAL A 28 -3.26 -39.06 -18.53
CA VAL A 28 -2.67 -39.13 -17.18
C VAL A 28 -2.75 -37.80 -16.40
N THR A 29 -2.69 -36.66 -17.09
CA THR A 29 -2.64 -35.33 -16.44
C THR A 29 -3.94 -34.55 -16.47
N GLY A 30 -4.90 -34.93 -17.30
CA GLY A 30 -6.13 -34.17 -17.56
C GLY A 30 -5.90 -32.84 -18.29
N TYR A 31 -4.68 -32.57 -18.78
CA TYR A 31 -4.37 -31.32 -19.47
C TYR A 31 -5.01 -31.29 -20.85
N ASN A 32 -5.44 -30.10 -21.29
CA ASN A 32 -5.84 -29.96 -22.68
C ASN A 32 -4.62 -30.19 -23.61
N ARG A 33 -4.88 -30.75 -24.80
CA ARG A 33 -3.85 -31.16 -25.76
C ARG A 33 -2.87 -30.03 -26.14
N SER A 34 -3.35 -28.79 -26.16
CA SER A 34 -2.54 -27.60 -26.48
C SER A 34 -1.55 -27.27 -25.36
N TYR A 35 -2.01 -27.32 -24.11
CA TYR A 35 -1.21 -27.08 -22.92
C TYR A 35 -0.24 -28.25 -22.68
N ALA A 36 -0.69 -29.48 -22.84
CA ALA A 36 0.13 -30.68 -22.81
C ALA A 36 1.33 -30.58 -23.76
N ARG A 37 1.11 -30.15 -25.01
CA ARG A 37 2.18 -29.91 -25.99
C ARG A 37 3.15 -28.82 -25.55
N THR A 38 2.66 -27.76 -24.93
CA THR A 38 3.47 -26.65 -24.40
C THR A 38 4.37 -27.13 -23.26
N VAL A 39 3.80 -27.90 -22.34
CA VAL A 39 4.52 -28.52 -21.23
C VAL A 39 5.59 -29.46 -21.77
N LEU A 40 5.25 -30.44 -22.61
CA LEU A 40 6.21 -31.43 -23.12
C LEU A 40 7.33 -30.84 -23.99
N ARG A 41 7.08 -29.75 -24.71
CA ARG A 41 8.10 -29.02 -25.47
C ARG A 41 9.03 -28.17 -24.61
N GLY A 42 8.74 -28.02 -23.32
CA GLY A 42 9.49 -27.14 -22.43
C GLY A 42 9.39 -25.66 -22.82
N THR A 43 8.32 -25.28 -23.54
CA THR A 43 8.03 -23.88 -23.91
C THR A 43 7.26 -23.14 -22.83
N GLU A 44 7.12 -23.72 -21.63
CA GLU A 44 6.90 -22.95 -20.41
C GLU A 44 7.92 -21.81 -20.44
N LYS A 45 7.43 -20.58 -20.64
CA LYS A 45 8.24 -19.37 -20.68
C LYS A 45 9.21 -19.49 -19.52
N LYS A 46 10.50 -19.77 -19.78
CA LYS A 46 11.55 -19.60 -18.78
C LYS A 46 11.24 -18.24 -18.19
N LYS A 47 10.93 -18.16 -16.89
CA LYS A 47 10.72 -16.87 -16.23
C LYS A 47 11.93 -16.07 -16.64
N SER A 48 11.75 -15.11 -17.55
CA SER A 48 12.83 -14.29 -18.05
C SER A 48 13.54 -13.82 -16.80
N PRO A 49 14.87 -14.02 -16.65
CA PRO A 49 15.57 -13.65 -15.43
C PRO A 49 15.07 -12.27 -15.09
N SER A 50 14.38 -12.15 -13.94
CA SER A 50 13.56 -10.99 -13.62
C SER A 50 14.40 -9.79 -13.98
N LYS A 51 14.00 -9.03 -15.03
CA LYS A 51 14.82 -7.93 -15.56
C LYS A 51 15.30 -7.20 -14.33
N GLN A 52 16.59 -7.27 -14.02
CA GLN A 52 17.13 -6.56 -12.87
C GLN A 52 16.72 -5.13 -13.15
N ILE A 53 15.75 -4.64 -12.39
CA ILE A 53 15.22 -3.31 -12.58
C ILE A 53 16.44 -2.46 -12.27
N ARG A 54 17.10 -1.95 -13.33
CA ARG A 54 18.24 -1.05 -13.18
C ARG A 54 17.75 -0.01 -12.20
N LYS A 55 18.39 0.08 -11.02
CA LYS A 55 18.05 1.07 -10.01
C LYS A 55 18.35 2.42 -10.66
N LYS A 56 17.33 3.00 -11.28
CA LYS A 56 17.43 4.32 -11.90
C LYS A 56 17.84 5.26 -10.78
N ASN A 57 18.87 6.07 -10.99
CA ASN A 57 19.28 7.07 -10.02
C ASN A 57 18.05 7.93 -9.69
N SER A 58 17.53 7.78 -8.48
CA SER A 58 16.32 8.48 -8.06
C SER A 58 16.65 9.96 -7.96
N VAL A 59 15.87 10.82 -8.62
CA VAL A 59 15.99 12.28 -8.56
C VAL A 59 15.89 12.81 -7.12
N TYR A 60 15.22 12.04 -6.26
CA TYR A 60 15.09 12.26 -4.83
C TYR A 60 15.73 11.07 -4.10
N ASP A 61 16.91 11.33 -3.53
CA ASP A 61 17.69 10.33 -2.80
C ASP A 61 17.14 10.09 -1.38
N GLU A 62 17.81 9.20 -0.64
CA GLU A 62 17.42 8.88 0.74
C GLU A 62 17.55 10.09 1.67
N LYS A 63 18.43 11.07 1.37
CA LYS A 63 18.57 12.28 2.19
C LYS A 63 17.32 13.17 2.06
N VAL A 64 16.80 13.35 0.84
CA VAL A 64 15.53 14.08 0.63
C VAL A 64 14.38 13.36 1.31
N ARG A 65 14.34 12.03 1.21
CA ARG A 65 13.30 11.23 1.87
C ARG A 65 13.32 11.43 3.40
N LYS A 66 14.49 11.33 4.05
CA LYS A 66 14.62 11.57 5.50
C LYS A 66 14.21 12.98 5.91
N ALA A 67 14.57 13.99 5.12
CA ALA A 67 14.16 15.37 5.39
C ALA A 67 12.63 15.53 5.29
N LEU A 68 11.98 14.88 4.31
CA LEU A 68 10.52 14.86 4.22
C LEU A 68 9.86 14.11 5.36
N GLU A 69 10.43 12.99 5.81
CA GLU A 69 9.93 12.25 6.98
C GLU A 69 9.95 13.14 8.22
N PHE A 70 11.05 13.86 8.47
CA PHE A 70 11.16 14.83 9.55
C PHE A 70 10.12 15.96 9.44
N ILE A 71 10.02 16.63 8.29
CA ILE A 71 9.03 17.70 8.08
C ILE A 71 7.60 17.18 8.27
N TRP A 72 7.32 15.96 7.82
CA TRP A 72 6.00 15.35 7.95
C TRP A 72 5.65 15.06 9.41
N GLU A 73 6.63 14.66 10.23
CA GLU A 73 6.45 14.47 11.67
C GLU A 73 6.25 15.79 12.40
N VAL A 74 7.03 16.83 12.09
CA VAL A 74 6.88 18.18 12.68
C VAL A 74 5.51 18.79 12.36
N LEU A 75 4.93 18.45 11.22
CA LEU A 75 3.62 18.93 10.79
C LEU A 75 2.47 17.98 11.17
N ASP A 76 2.60 17.20 12.24
CA ASP A 76 1.57 16.27 12.72
C ASP A 76 0.99 15.37 11.62
N ARG A 77 1.86 14.94 10.71
CA ARG A 77 1.56 13.95 9.66
C ARG A 77 0.47 14.38 8.67
N ILE A 78 0.33 15.68 8.40
CA ILE A 78 -0.61 16.21 7.39
C ILE A 78 -0.47 15.57 5.99
N CYS A 79 -1.52 15.72 5.17
CA CYS A 79 -1.54 15.22 3.80
C CYS A 79 -0.52 15.96 2.91
N SER A 80 -0.02 15.28 1.87
CA SER A 80 1.07 15.79 1.01
C SER A 80 0.74 17.09 0.27
N ARG A 81 -0.54 17.35 -0.01
CA ARG A 81 -0.99 18.63 -0.60
C ARG A 81 -0.78 19.79 0.35
N ARG A 82 -1.21 19.66 1.62
CA ARG A 82 -1.00 20.67 2.66
C ARG A 82 0.48 20.81 3.00
N MET A 83 1.19 19.68 3.11
CA MET A 83 2.63 19.67 3.32
C MET A 83 3.36 20.45 2.22
N LYS A 84 3.05 20.22 0.94
CA LYS A 84 3.67 20.97 -0.17
C LYS A 84 3.48 22.48 -0.01
N ALA A 85 2.29 22.93 0.37
CA ALA A 85 2.01 24.35 0.61
C ALA A 85 2.77 24.90 1.83
N ALA A 86 2.97 24.08 2.87
CA ALA A 86 3.65 24.47 4.10
C ALA A 86 5.19 24.44 4.00
N ILE A 87 5.77 23.65 3.09
CA ILE A 87 7.23 23.46 2.96
C ILE A 87 8.01 24.79 2.98
N PRO A 88 7.66 25.83 2.19
CA PRO A 88 8.44 27.06 2.17
C PRO A 88 8.55 27.74 3.54
N GLU A 89 7.47 27.76 4.32
CA GLU A 89 7.46 28.38 5.64
C GLU A 89 8.17 27.51 6.67
N VAL A 90 7.96 26.19 6.64
CA VAL A 90 8.62 25.26 7.54
C VAL A 90 10.14 25.27 7.35
N LEU A 91 10.62 25.39 6.11
CA LEU A 91 12.06 25.50 5.84
C LEU A 91 12.68 26.76 6.46
N LYS A 92 11.98 27.90 6.47
CA LYS A 92 12.46 29.12 7.16
C LYS A 92 12.56 28.89 8.67
N GLN A 93 11.57 28.23 9.27
CA GLN A 93 11.58 27.94 10.70
C GLN A 93 12.69 26.95 11.08
N ILE A 94 12.92 25.93 10.24
CA ILE A 94 14.03 24.98 10.44
C ILE A 94 15.38 25.70 10.37
N GLU A 95 15.58 26.61 9.42
CA GLU A 95 16.81 27.41 9.33
C GLU A 95 17.00 28.32 10.55
N ARG A 96 15.92 28.97 10.99
CA ARG A 96 15.94 29.86 12.17
C ARG A 96 16.28 29.12 13.46
N LEU A 97 15.70 27.94 13.66
CA LEU A 97 15.85 27.14 14.88
C LEU A 97 17.06 26.18 14.82
N GLN A 98 17.65 25.96 13.65
CA GLN A 98 18.74 25.01 13.41
C GLN A 98 18.41 23.55 13.81
N ASN A 99 17.12 23.20 13.82
CA ASN A 99 16.63 21.90 14.30
C ASN A 99 16.86 20.72 13.32
N TYR A 100 17.32 20.99 12.09
CA TYR A 100 17.64 19.95 11.11
C TYR A 100 18.75 20.43 10.15
N PRO A 101 19.73 19.58 9.80
CA PRO A 101 20.83 19.95 8.90
C PRO A 101 20.32 20.13 7.45
N LEU A 102 19.99 21.37 7.09
CA LEU A 102 19.53 21.74 5.76
C LEU A 102 20.70 22.27 4.92
N ASN A 103 21.03 21.60 3.82
CA ASN A 103 21.98 22.12 2.84
C ASN A 103 21.25 22.70 1.61
N LYS A 104 21.97 23.48 0.79
CA LYS A 104 21.41 24.12 -0.43
C LYS A 104 20.77 23.10 -1.38
N TYR A 105 21.35 21.91 -1.49
CA TYR A 105 20.82 20.81 -2.28
C TYR A 105 19.44 20.33 -1.79
N LEU A 106 19.30 20.03 -0.49
CA LEU A 106 18.04 19.61 0.13
C LEU A 106 16.98 20.69 0.01
N LYS A 107 17.31 21.96 0.30
CA LYS A 107 16.39 23.08 0.17
C LYS A 107 15.79 23.17 -1.24
N THR A 108 16.65 23.12 -2.25
CA THR A 108 16.23 23.16 -3.66
C THR A 108 15.33 21.99 -4.03
N LYS A 109 15.67 20.78 -3.58
CA LYS A 109 14.87 19.57 -3.84
C LYS A 109 13.52 19.60 -3.13
N LEU A 110 13.46 20.06 -1.89
CA LEU A 110 12.24 20.16 -1.10
C LEU A 110 11.30 21.24 -1.65
N LEU A 111 11.82 22.39 -2.09
CA LEU A 111 11.01 23.44 -2.71
C LEU A 111 10.44 23.04 -4.08
N SER A 112 11.18 22.25 -4.86
CA SER A 112 10.75 21.79 -6.19
C SER A 112 9.84 20.57 -6.18
N ILE A 113 9.68 19.88 -5.04
CA ILE A 113 8.97 18.61 -5.00
C ILE A 113 7.46 18.76 -5.22
N SER A 114 6.87 17.85 -5.99
CA SER A 114 5.42 17.77 -6.16
C SER A 114 4.76 16.95 -5.04
N SER A 115 3.49 17.24 -4.74
CA SER A 115 2.72 16.51 -3.72
C SER A 115 2.63 15.01 -4.01
N ALA A 116 2.46 14.64 -5.28
CA ALA A 116 2.45 13.24 -5.72
C ALA A 116 3.80 12.53 -5.49
N THR A 117 4.91 13.25 -5.54
CA THR A 117 6.22 12.68 -5.20
C THR A 117 6.40 12.55 -3.70
N ILE A 118 5.94 13.52 -2.91
CA ILE A 118 5.88 13.40 -1.44
C ILE A 118 5.09 12.14 -1.05
N ASP A 119 3.91 11.92 -1.64
CA ASP A 119 3.10 10.72 -1.39
C ASP A 119 3.85 9.42 -1.67
N ARG A 120 4.57 9.35 -2.80
CA ARG A 120 5.36 8.18 -3.18
C ARG A 120 6.52 7.93 -2.22
N LEU A 121 7.24 8.98 -1.82
CA LEU A 121 8.38 8.89 -0.90
C LEU A 121 7.94 8.50 0.52
N LEU A 122 6.81 9.05 0.99
CA LEU A 122 6.27 8.76 2.33
C LEU A 122 5.42 7.49 2.38
N LYS A 123 5.13 6.84 1.25
CA LYS A 123 4.24 5.65 1.21
C LYS A 123 4.69 4.56 2.19
N ARG A 124 6.00 4.28 2.22
CA ARG A 124 6.56 3.22 3.07
C ARG A 124 6.42 3.55 4.56
N ILE A 125 6.71 4.80 4.96
CA ILE A 125 6.63 5.21 6.36
C ILE A 125 5.17 5.29 6.82
N ARG A 126 4.28 5.83 5.98
CA ARG A 126 2.83 5.88 6.25
C ARG A 126 2.23 4.49 6.43
N PHE A 127 2.70 3.49 5.68
CA PHE A 127 2.26 2.11 5.88
C PHE A 127 2.63 1.57 7.25
N LYS A 128 3.80 1.93 7.80
CA LYS A 128 4.20 1.54 9.17
C LYS A 128 3.34 2.23 10.23
N PHE A 129 2.94 3.47 9.99
CA PHE A 129 2.11 4.26 10.91
C PHE A 129 0.60 4.07 10.73
N ARG A 130 0.16 3.36 9.68
CA ARG A 130 -1.18 2.80 9.63
C ARG A 130 -1.26 1.70 10.68
N GLY A 131 -1.50 2.10 11.94
CA GLY A 131 -2.09 1.20 12.92
C GLY A 131 -3.38 0.60 12.34
N ARG A 132 -3.90 -0.46 12.98
CA ARG A 132 -5.31 -0.85 12.75
C ARG A 132 -6.12 0.44 12.84
N GLY A 133 -6.94 0.72 11.82
CA GLY A 133 -7.65 2.00 11.70
C GLY A 133 -8.34 2.35 13.02
N THR A 134 -8.63 3.64 13.23
CA THR A 134 -9.48 4.07 14.33
C THR A 134 -10.80 3.30 14.22
N SER A 135 -10.90 2.18 14.94
CA SER A 135 -12.16 1.47 15.09
C SER A 135 -13.07 2.50 15.74
N THR A 136 -14.17 2.82 15.07
CA THR A 136 -15.26 3.44 15.80
C THR A 136 -15.63 2.50 16.95
N THR A 137 -16.21 3.05 18.01
CA THR A 137 -16.94 2.21 18.96
C THR A 137 -17.90 1.36 18.13
N ARG A 138 -17.77 0.03 18.23
CA ARG A 138 -18.75 -0.87 17.64
C ARG A 138 -20.08 -0.50 18.30
N GLN A 139 -21.05 -0.03 17.51
CA GLN A 139 -22.35 0.31 18.04
C GLN A 139 -22.90 -0.90 18.81
N PRO A 140 -23.20 -0.75 20.11
CA PRO A 140 -23.96 -1.77 20.81
C PRO A 140 -25.38 -1.72 20.24
N ARG A 141 -25.66 -2.59 19.25
CA ARG A 141 -26.97 -2.67 18.56
C ARG A 141 -28.16 -2.77 19.52
N PHE A 142 -27.93 -3.19 20.75
CA PHE A 142 -28.98 -3.43 21.75
C PHE A 142 -29.09 -2.36 22.85
N LEU A 143 -28.14 -1.43 22.96
CA LEU A 143 -28.12 -0.45 24.06
C LEU A 143 -28.67 0.92 23.62
N ILE A 144 -28.50 1.28 22.34
CA ILE A 144 -28.95 2.58 21.81
C ILE A 144 -30.47 2.71 21.88
N ASP A 145 -31.22 1.66 21.52
CA ASP A 145 -32.68 1.66 21.60
C ASP A 145 -33.21 1.75 23.05
N LYS A 146 -32.36 1.42 24.03
CA LYS A 146 -32.72 1.43 25.46
C LYS A 146 -32.33 2.73 26.17
N ILE A 147 -31.47 3.56 25.57
CA ILE A 147 -31.03 4.83 26.14
C ILE A 147 -31.59 5.95 25.23
N PRO A 148 -32.77 6.51 25.54
CA PRO A 148 -33.33 7.59 24.75
C PRO A 148 -32.40 8.81 24.78
N ILE A 149 -32.15 9.40 23.61
CA ILE A 149 -31.40 10.66 23.51
C ILE A 149 -32.32 11.78 24.00
N LYS A 150 -31.93 12.44 25.09
CA LYS A 150 -32.71 13.56 25.62
C LYS A 150 -32.59 14.78 24.70
N THR A 151 -33.71 15.25 24.21
CA THR A 151 -33.86 16.47 23.43
C THR A 151 -33.93 17.71 24.34
N PHE A 152 -33.78 18.92 23.78
CA PHE A 152 -33.70 20.18 24.53
C PHE A 152 -34.82 20.38 25.58
N GLY A 153 -36.04 19.90 25.32
CA GLY A 153 -37.17 20.03 26.24
C GLY A 153 -37.10 19.10 27.46
N GLU A 154 -36.43 17.96 27.35
CA GLU A 154 -36.40 16.88 28.35
C GLU A 154 -35.29 17.07 29.39
N TRP A 155 -34.43 18.07 29.19
CA TRP A 155 -33.39 18.44 30.15
C TRP A 155 -33.92 19.23 31.34
N LYS A 156 -35.12 19.81 31.25
CA LYS A 156 -35.71 20.67 32.30
C LYS A 156 -35.85 19.98 33.66
N ASP A 157 -36.17 18.69 33.67
CA ASP A 157 -36.39 17.91 34.89
C ASP A 157 -35.14 17.12 35.33
N THR A 158 -33.97 17.41 34.76
CA THR A 158 -32.73 16.71 35.09
C THR A 158 -31.97 17.48 36.18
N SER A 159 -31.73 16.85 37.31
CA SER A 159 -30.94 17.44 38.40
C SER A 159 -29.51 17.76 37.94
N PRO A 160 -28.89 18.83 38.43
CA PRO A 160 -27.49 19.14 38.16
C PRO A 160 -26.57 17.94 38.48
N GLY A 161 -25.59 17.67 37.60
CA GLY A 161 -24.62 16.56 37.76
C GLY A 161 -24.72 15.44 36.71
N PHE A 162 -25.74 15.46 35.85
CA PHE A 162 -25.86 14.55 34.72
C PHE A 162 -25.44 15.22 33.40
N THR A 163 -24.61 14.53 32.62
CA THR A 163 -24.15 14.98 31.30
C THR A 163 -24.30 13.84 30.29
N GLN A 164 -24.91 14.11 29.14
CA GLN A 164 -24.91 13.22 28.00
C GLN A 164 -23.83 13.69 27.01
N VAL A 165 -22.93 12.79 26.61
CA VAL A 165 -21.85 13.07 25.65
C VAL A 165 -22.07 12.20 24.42
N ASP A 166 -22.15 12.83 23.25
CA ASP A 166 -22.13 12.13 21.97
C ASP A 166 -20.74 12.26 21.33
N PHE A 167 -20.23 11.18 20.74
CA PHE A 167 -18.94 11.16 20.06
C PHE A 167 -19.14 11.00 18.57
N ILE A 168 -18.65 11.96 17.80
CA ILE A 168 -18.71 11.91 16.34
C ILE A 168 -17.35 11.46 15.80
N ALA A 169 -17.35 10.44 14.95
CA ALA A 169 -16.16 10.06 14.21
C ALA A 169 -15.91 11.09 13.08
N HIS A 170 -14.86 11.90 13.22
CA HIS A 170 -14.42 12.83 12.16
C HIS A 170 -13.52 12.15 11.11
N ASN A 171 -13.91 10.97 10.62
CA ASN A 171 -13.15 10.21 9.62
C ASN A 171 -13.58 10.50 8.17
N GLY A 172 -14.51 11.44 7.96
CA GLY A 172 -14.98 11.82 6.61
C GLY A 172 -15.65 10.67 5.84
N GLY A 173 -16.21 9.69 6.55
CA GLY A 173 -16.88 8.53 5.94
C GLY A 173 -15.95 7.40 5.47
N ASN A 174 -14.64 7.49 5.69
CA ASN A 174 -13.72 6.41 5.35
C ASN A 174 -13.61 5.39 6.48
N LEU A 175 -14.14 4.19 6.23
CA LEU A 175 -13.87 2.95 6.96
C LEU A 175 -13.18 1.96 6.02
#